data_AF-A0A8I3N0K7-F1
#
_entry.id   AF-A0A8I3N0K7-F1
#
_cell.length_a   1.000
_cell.length_b   1.000
_cell.length_c   1.000
_cell.angle_alpha   90.00
_cell.angle_beta   90.00
_cell.angle_gamma   90.00
#
_symmetry.space_group_name_H-M   'P 1'
#
loop_
_entity.id
_entity.type
_entity.pdbx_description
1 polymer ?
#
loop_
_entity_poly.entity_id
_entity_poly.type
_entity_poly.pdbx_seq_one_letter_code
_entity_poly.pdbx_strand_id
1 'polypeptide(L)'
;MPFGNTHNKFKLNYKPEEEYPDLTKHNNHMAKALTPEIYKKLRDKETPSGFTLDDVIQTGVDNPGHPFIMTVGCVAGDEESYQVFKDLFDPIIQDRHGGYKPTDKHKTDLNHENLKGGDDLDPNYVLSSRVRTGRSIKGYTLPPHCSRGERRAVEKLSIEALNSLTGEFKGKYYPLKSMTEQEQQQLIDDHFLFDKPVSPLLLASGMARDWPDARGIWHNDNKTFLVWVNEEDHLRVISMQKGGNMKEVFRRFCVGLQKIEEIFKKAGHPFMWNEHLGYVLTCPSNLGTGLRGGVHVKLAHLSKHPKFEEILTRLRLQKRGTGPGEPKMGMSAGEGTTRPIPPPSMGRTPPTPNHQACEDNTPDLRPAQGRGGISVVGEHAPPTPPPLSVHEGGTASRGLVATGAPAVGPGMGTVTSHGAQPSPCPPPS
;
A
#
# COMPACT_ATOMS: atom_id res chain seq x y z
N MET A 1 9.90 16.44 12.13
CA MET A 1 10.48 15.13 11.73
C MET A 1 10.22 14.18 12.90
N PRO A 2 10.37 12.85 12.77
CA PRO A 2 10.94 12.12 13.90
C PRO A 2 12.22 12.87 14.34
N PHE A 3 12.33 13.06 15.65
CA PHE A 3 13.23 13.94 16.41
C PHE A 3 14.41 14.60 15.66
N GLY A 4 14.50 15.94 15.70
CA GLY A 4 15.57 16.67 15.00
C GLY A 4 16.98 16.33 15.53
N ASN A 5 17.99 16.32 14.65
CA ASN A 5 19.33 15.77 14.87
C ASN A 5 20.07 16.26 16.16
N THR A 6 19.75 17.45 16.68
CA THR A 6 20.22 17.89 18.02
C THR A 6 19.88 16.90 19.13
N HIS A 7 18.76 16.18 19.03
CA HIS A 7 18.37 15.11 19.95
C HIS A 7 19.36 13.94 19.91
N ASN A 8 19.78 13.50 18.72
CA ASN A 8 20.72 12.39 18.57
C ASN A 8 22.08 12.70 19.23
N LYS A 9 22.54 13.95 19.17
CA LYS A 9 23.77 14.39 19.87
C LYS A 9 23.68 14.21 21.38
N PHE A 10 22.50 14.34 21.99
CA PHE A 10 22.31 14.06 23.41
C PHE A 10 22.20 12.55 23.72
N LYS A 11 21.63 11.74 22.81
CA LYS A 11 21.59 10.28 22.95
C LYS A 11 22.98 9.64 23.08
N LEU A 12 23.99 10.24 22.43
CA LEU A 12 25.38 9.79 22.51
C LEU A 12 26.04 10.03 23.88
N ASN A 13 25.42 10.82 24.77
CA ASN A 13 25.85 10.93 26.17
C ASN A 13 25.43 9.72 27.02
N TYR A 14 24.46 8.93 26.53
CA TYR A 14 23.96 7.70 27.16
C TYR A 14 24.59 6.47 26.53
N LYS A 15 24.71 5.40 27.32
CA LYS A 15 25.28 4.13 26.84
C LYS A 15 24.36 3.47 25.80
N PRO A 16 24.90 2.65 24.89
CA PRO A 16 24.09 1.93 23.90
C PRO A 16 22.94 1.13 24.52
N GLU A 17 23.17 0.50 25.66
CA GLU A 17 22.19 -0.28 26.41
C GLU A 17 21.09 0.56 27.11
N GLU A 18 21.30 1.86 27.32
CA GLU A 18 20.32 2.78 27.93
C GLU A 18 19.30 3.33 26.91
N GLU A 19 19.67 3.31 25.62
CA GLU A 19 18.84 3.76 24.48
C GLU A 19 18.38 2.60 23.59
N TYR A 20 18.80 1.36 23.88
CA TYR A 20 18.34 0.18 23.17
C TYR A 20 16.83 -0.05 23.42
N PRO A 21 16.00 -0.23 22.37
CA PRO A 21 14.55 -0.36 22.54
C PRO A 21 14.16 -1.67 23.23
N ASP A 22 13.16 -1.63 24.12
CA ASP A 22 12.49 -2.84 24.60
C ASP A 22 11.63 -3.44 23.48
N LEU A 23 12.12 -4.56 22.94
CA LEU A 23 11.47 -5.32 21.87
C LEU A 23 10.93 -6.67 22.36
N THR A 24 10.82 -6.89 23.68
CA THR A 24 10.47 -8.19 24.29
C THR A 24 9.10 -8.73 23.89
N LYS A 25 8.19 -7.87 23.41
CA LYS A 25 6.82 -8.22 22.99
C LYS A 25 6.58 -7.99 21.50
N HIS A 26 7.65 -7.82 20.72
CA HIS A 26 7.58 -7.40 19.33
C HIS A 26 7.68 -8.59 18.37
N ASN A 27 6.94 -8.48 17.26
CA ASN A 27 6.81 -9.49 16.22
C ASN A 27 6.76 -8.79 14.85
N ASN A 28 7.88 -8.19 14.48
CA ASN A 28 8.14 -7.57 13.18
C ASN A 28 9.58 -7.92 12.72
N HIS A 29 9.89 -7.78 11.42
CA HIS A 29 11.18 -8.21 10.89
C HIS A 29 12.37 -7.44 11.51
N MET A 30 12.22 -6.15 11.78
CA MET A 30 13.23 -5.33 12.45
C MET A 30 13.57 -5.88 13.84
N ALA A 31 12.56 -6.18 14.66
CA ALA A 31 12.77 -6.70 16.02
C ALA A 31 13.41 -8.10 16.07
N LYS A 32 13.36 -8.86 14.97
CA LYS A 32 14.09 -10.14 14.85
C LYS A 32 15.55 -9.96 14.43
N ALA A 33 15.86 -8.86 13.76
CA ALA A 33 17.18 -8.61 13.16
C ALA A 33 18.06 -7.70 14.02
N LEU A 34 17.46 -6.76 14.76
CA LEU A 34 18.19 -5.85 15.63
C LEU A 34 18.73 -6.60 16.85
N THR A 35 20.02 -6.41 17.15
CA THR A 35 20.68 -6.89 18.37
C THR A 35 21.40 -5.73 19.07
N PRO A 36 21.75 -5.84 20.36
CA PRO A 36 22.53 -4.83 21.07
C PRO A 36 23.85 -4.48 20.37
N GLU A 37 24.50 -5.46 19.73
CA GLU A 37 25.75 -5.28 18.98
C GLU A 37 25.52 -4.46 17.69
N ILE A 38 24.46 -4.77 16.93
CA ILE A 38 24.09 -4.00 15.73
C ILE A 38 23.70 -2.57 16.11
N TYR A 39 22.89 -2.40 17.16
CA TYR A 39 22.50 -1.08 17.66
C TYR A 39 23.72 -0.27 18.10
N LYS A 40 24.60 -0.85 18.93
CA LYS A 40 25.85 -0.21 19.36
C LYS A 40 26.77 0.18 18.20
N LYS A 41 26.80 -0.61 17.11
CA LYS A 41 27.62 -0.35 15.92
C LYS A 41 27.07 0.78 15.04
N LEU A 42 25.74 0.93 14.99
CA LEU A 42 25.05 1.79 14.02
C LEU A 42 24.40 3.05 14.63
N ARG A 43 24.20 3.16 15.95
CA ARG A 43 23.48 4.28 16.59
C ARG A 43 24.17 5.64 16.45
N ASP A 44 25.48 5.66 16.22
CA ASP A 44 26.28 6.87 15.97
C ASP A 44 26.37 7.24 14.48
N LYS A 45 25.70 6.49 13.60
CA LYS A 45 25.72 6.72 12.15
C LYS A 45 24.52 7.56 11.72
N GLU A 46 24.79 8.49 10.80
CA GLU A 46 23.80 9.24 10.06
C GLU A 46 24.08 9.14 8.55
N THR A 47 23.04 9.25 7.74
CA THR A 47 23.16 9.39 6.29
C THR A 47 23.57 10.83 5.92
N PRO A 48 23.91 11.15 4.65
CA PRO A 48 24.22 12.52 4.24
C PRO A 48 23.09 13.53 4.47
N SER A 49 21.85 13.06 4.64
CA SER A 49 20.69 13.90 4.98
C SER A 49 20.43 14.03 6.49
N GLY A 50 21.23 13.37 7.34
CA GLY A 50 21.05 13.32 8.78
C GLY A 50 19.98 12.33 9.26
N PHE A 51 19.63 11.31 8.46
CA PHE A 51 18.72 10.24 8.89
C PHE A 51 19.48 9.20 9.72
N THR A 52 18.91 8.79 10.86
CA THR A 52 19.61 7.98 11.88
C THR A 52 19.06 6.54 11.99
N LEU A 53 19.76 5.67 12.71
CA LEU A 53 19.27 4.33 13.02
C LEU A 53 17.92 4.35 13.77
N ASP A 54 17.74 5.31 14.70
CA ASP A 54 16.50 5.42 15.46
C ASP A 54 15.33 5.81 14.55
N ASP A 55 15.55 6.70 13.58
CA ASP A 55 14.54 7.06 12.57
C ASP A 55 14.17 5.86 11.67
N VAL A 56 15.14 5.00 11.34
CA VAL A 56 14.92 3.75 10.60
C VAL A 56 13.98 2.83 11.37
N ILE A 57 14.18 2.65 12.69
CA ILE A 57 13.48 1.63 13.48
C ILE A 57 12.23 2.11 14.22
N GLN A 58 12.02 3.43 14.39
CA GLN A 58 10.93 3.99 15.21
C GLN A 58 9.57 3.36 14.91
N THR A 59 9.22 3.19 13.63
CA THR A 59 7.95 2.57 13.25
C THR A 59 7.78 1.14 13.76
N GLY A 60 8.86 0.36 13.92
CA GLY A 60 8.81 -1.00 14.48
C GLY A 60 8.87 -1.03 16.00
N VAL A 61 9.46 -0.01 16.63
CA VAL A 61 9.41 0.17 18.10
C VAL A 61 7.99 0.51 18.54
N ASP A 62 7.37 1.49 17.89
CA ASP A 62 6.01 1.98 18.20
C ASP A 62 4.90 0.98 17.83
N ASN A 63 5.16 0.11 16.83
CA ASN A 63 4.21 -0.89 16.36
C ASN A 63 4.76 -2.30 16.67
N PRO A 64 4.55 -2.83 17.88
CA PRO A 64 5.12 -4.12 18.30
C PRO A 64 4.75 -5.26 17.35
N GLY A 65 3.57 -5.22 16.75
CA GLY A 65 3.22 -6.07 15.62
C GLY A 65 1.88 -5.69 15.04
N HIS A 66 1.43 -6.43 14.04
CA HIS A 66 0.04 -6.37 13.58
C HIS A 66 -0.61 -7.74 13.83
N PRO A 67 -1.83 -7.83 14.40
CA PRO A 67 -2.43 -9.11 14.80
C PRO A 67 -2.54 -10.16 13.69
N PHE A 68 -2.50 -9.72 12.42
CA PHE A 68 -2.75 -10.56 11.25
C PHE A 68 -1.59 -10.64 10.24
N ILE A 69 -0.52 -9.83 10.37
CA ILE A 69 0.63 -9.85 9.44
C ILE A 69 1.96 -9.58 10.16
N MET A 70 3.03 -10.23 9.71
CA MET A 70 4.40 -9.81 10.02
C MET A 70 4.67 -8.48 9.31
N THR A 71 4.87 -7.41 10.07
CA THR A 71 5.27 -6.10 9.54
C THR A 71 6.79 -6.03 9.37
N VAL A 72 7.29 -5.08 8.57
CA VAL A 72 8.74 -4.91 8.42
C VAL A 72 9.35 -4.28 9.67
N GLY A 73 8.72 -3.25 10.23
CA GLY A 73 9.21 -2.57 11.43
C GLY A 73 10.37 -1.58 11.19
N CYS A 74 10.71 -1.29 9.93
CA CYS A 74 11.65 -0.22 9.60
C CYS A 74 11.36 0.42 8.23
N VAL A 75 11.93 1.62 8.03
CA VAL A 75 11.84 2.42 6.79
C VAL A 75 13.20 3.04 6.45
N ALA A 76 13.41 3.35 5.17
CA ALA A 76 14.53 4.18 4.71
C ALA A 76 14.11 5.66 4.62
N GLY A 77 15.03 6.57 4.99
CA GLY A 77 14.82 8.02 4.89
C GLY A 77 15.40 8.62 3.60
N ASP A 78 16.29 7.91 2.93
CA ASP A 78 16.96 8.28 1.67
C ASP A 78 17.51 7.02 0.97
N GLU A 79 18.25 7.19 -0.13
CA GLU A 79 18.83 6.07 -0.87
C GLU A 79 20.00 5.43 -0.09
N GLU A 80 20.78 6.28 0.59
CA GLU A 80 21.96 5.93 1.36
C GLU A 80 21.64 5.12 2.63
N SER A 81 20.43 5.27 3.19
CA SER A 81 19.92 4.50 4.34
C SER A 81 20.18 2.99 4.19
N TYR A 82 19.95 2.43 3.01
CA TYR A 82 20.15 1.01 2.74
C TYR A 82 21.61 0.56 2.75
N GLN A 83 22.56 1.49 2.55
CA GLN A 83 24.01 1.22 2.59
C GLN A 83 24.60 1.54 3.98
N VAL A 84 24.18 2.64 4.62
CA VAL A 84 24.67 3.07 5.95
C VAL A 84 24.22 2.08 7.03
N PHE A 85 22.97 1.64 6.98
CA PHE A 85 22.39 0.71 7.97
C PHE A 85 22.27 -0.73 7.43
N LYS A 86 23.13 -1.11 6.48
CA LYS A 86 23.03 -2.40 5.78
C LYS A 86 23.05 -3.61 6.72
N ASP A 87 23.79 -3.58 7.83
CA ASP A 87 23.85 -4.70 8.78
C ASP A 87 22.48 -4.99 9.45
N LEU A 88 21.57 -4.02 9.45
CA LEU A 88 20.17 -4.20 9.85
C LEU A 88 19.28 -4.50 8.64
N PHE A 89 19.43 -3.77 7.53
CA PHE A 89 18.56 -3.96 6.35
C PHE A 89 18.76 -5.30 5.63
N ASP A 90 20.00 -5.76 5.46
CA ASP A 90 20.34 -7.02 4.77
C ASP A 90 19.60 -8.25 5.37
N PRO A 91 19.67 -8.54 6.69
CA PRO A 91 18.92 -9.67 7.27
C PRO A 91 17.39 -9.48 7.19
N ILE A 92 16.89 -8.25 7.33
CA ILE A 92 15.46 -7.93 7.18
C ILE A 92 14.98 -8.23 5.75
N ILE A 93 15.75 -7.80 4.75
CA ILE A 93 15.48 -8.05 3.33
C ILE A 93 15.53 -9.55 3.04
N GLN A 94 16.52 -10.26 3.58
CA GLN A 94 16.67 -11.70 3.39
C GLN A 94 15.47 -12.49 3.96
N ASP A 95 15.05 -12.23 5.21
CA ASP A 95 13.86 -12.87 5.81
C ASP A 95 12.59 -12.47 5.05
N ARG A 96 12.38 -11.16 4.83
CA ARG A 96 11.17 -10.64 4.20
C ARG A 96 10.99 -11.10 2.75
N HIS A 97 12.07 -11.28 1.98
CA HIS A 97 12.01 -11.69 0.57
C HIS A 97 12.38 -13.16 0.34
N GLY A 98 12.33 -13.99 1.39
CA GLY A 98 12.37 -15.45 1.25
C GLY A 98 13.75 -16.00 0.88
N GLY A 99 14.80 -15.49 1.52
CA GLY A 99 16.19 -15.94 1.35
C GLY A 99 17.04 -15.09 0.40
N TYR A 100 16.59 -13.89 0.02
CA TYR A 100 17.32 -13.00 -0.88
C TYR A 100 18.58 -12.42 -0.21
N LYS A 101 19.76 -12.85 -0.65
CA LYS A 101 21.04 -12.58 0.03
C LYS A 101 21.66 -11.25 -0.40
N PRO A 102 22.55 -10.65 0.41
CA PRO A 102 23.33 -9.45 0.03
C PRO A 102 24.19 -9.60 -1.23
N THR A 103 24.46 -10.84 -1.66
CA THR A 103 25.21 -11.18 -2.88
C THR A 103 24.33 -11.33 -4.12
N ASP A 104 23.00 -11.43 -3.96
CA ASP A 104 22.08 -11.67 -5.05
C ASP A 104 21.85 -10.38 -5.86
N LYS A 105 21.50 -10.51 -7.14
CA LYS A 105 21.24 -9.37 -8.04
C LYS A 105 19.77 -9.30 -8.44
N HIS A 106 19.23 -8.09 -8.58
CA HIS A 106 17.85 -7.89 -9.00
C HIS A 106 17.78 -7.74 -10.51
N LYS A 107 17.13 -8.69 -11.18
CA LYS A 107 16.80 -8.57 -12.60
C LYS A 107 15.43 -7.89 -12.73
N THR A 108 15.39 -6.79 -13.46
CA THR A 108 14.14 -6.14 -13.91
C THR A 108 13.84 -6.59 -15.34
N ASP A 109 12.57 -6.93 -15.61
CA ASP A 109 12.02 -7.00 -16.97
C ASP A 109 10.75 -6.16 -16.99
N LEU A 110 10.56 -5.33 -18.01
CA LEU A 110 9.34 -4.57 -18.26
C LEU A 110 8.82 -4.79 -19.69
N ASN A 111 9.36 -5.78 -20.42
CA ASN A 111 8.75 -6.22 -21.67
C ASN A 111 7.43 -6.95 -21.38
N HIS A 112 6.31 -6.26 -21.64
CA HIS A 112 4.97 -6.79 -21.43
C HIS A 112 4.61 -7.95 -22.38
N GLU A 113 5.29 -8.08 -23.52
CA GLU A 113 4.99 -9.10 -24.55
C GLU A 113 5.30 -10.51 -24.06
N ASN A 114 6.25 -10.65 -23.13
CA ASN A 114 6.61 -11.92 -22.52
C ASN A 114 5.48 -12.53 -21.65
N LEU A 115 4.41 -11.77 -21.36
CA LEU A 115 3.27 -12.25 -20.58
C LEU A 115 2.40 -13.23 -21.39
N LYS A 116 2.44 -14.50 -20.98
CA LYS A 116 1.65 -15.60 -21.55
C LYS A 116 0.27 -15.67 -20.89
N GLY A 117 -0.78 -15.60 -21.71
CA GLY A 117 -2.19 -15.56 -21.25
C GLY A 117 -2.52 -14.32 -20.40
N GLY A 118 -3.63 -14.39 -19.68
CA GLY A 118 -4.09 -13.33 -18.77
C GLY A 118 -4.83 -12.20 -19.48
N ASP A 119 -5.11 -12.35 -20.76
CA ASP A 119 -6.04 -11.54 -21.55
C ASP A 119 -7.52 -11.95 -21.36
N ASP A 120 -7.76 -13.11 -20.74
CA ASP A 120 -9.01 -13.87 -20.76
C ASP A 120 -9.48 -14.37 -19.38
N LEU A 121 -8.99 -13.81 -18.26
CA LEU A 121 -9.43 -14.25 -16.93
C LEU A 121 -10.96 -14.07 -16.78
N ASP A 122 -11.66 -15.13 -16.38
CA ASP A 122 -13.12 -15.20 -16.45
C ASP A 122 -13.82 -14.01 -15.74
N PRO A 123 -14.54 -13.15 -16.47
CA PRO A 123 -15.16 -11.94 -15.93
C PRO A 123 -16.35 -12.22 -15.01
N ASN A 124 -16.90 -13.45 -14.99
CA ASN A 124 -17.90 -13.84 -14.00
C ASN A 124 -17.33 -13.90 -12.58
N TYR A 125 -16.02 -14.18 -12.47
CA TYR A 125 -15.29 -14.20 -11.21
C TYR A 125 -14.46 -12.93 -11.02
N VAL A 126 -13.70 -12.50 -12.03
CA VAL A 126 -12.76 -11.36 -11.96
C VAL A 126 -13.45 -10.04 -12.29
N LEU A 127 -13.74 -9.25 -11.25
CA LEU A 127 -14.43 -7.97 -11.32
C LEU A 127 -13.52 -6.84 -11.82
N SER A 128 -12.24 -6.86 -11.45
CA SER A 128 -11.25 -5.89 -11.90
C SER A 128 -9.82 -6.44 -11.82
N SER A 129 -8.95 -5.86 -12.64
CA SER A 129 -7.54 -6.18 -12.75
C SER A 129 -6.70 -4.91 -12.52
N ARG A 130 -5.65 -5.01 -11.69
CA ARG A 130 -4.78 -3.88 -11.31
C ARG A 130 -3.32 -4.30 -11.20
N VAL A 131 -2.42 -3.47 -11.73
CA VAL A 131 -0.98 -3.54 -11.49
C VAL A 131 -0.52 -2.20 -10.90
N ARG A 132 0.29 -2.22 -9.85
CA ARG A 132 0.87 -1.01 -9.27
C ARG A 132 2.34 -1.19 -8.89
N THR A 133 3.10 -0.10 -8.84
CA THR A 133 4.44 -0.03 -8.25
C THR A 133 4.70 1.32 -7.58
N GLY A 134 5.79 1.44 -6.84
CA GLY A 134 6.35 2.71 -6.38
C GLY A 134 7.57 3.13 -7.21
N ARG A 135 7.88 4.43 -7.24
CA ARG A 135 9.18 4.97 -7.69
C ARG A 135 9.62 6.11 -6.78
N SER A 136 10.91 6.15 -6.46
CA SER A 136 11.59 7.25 -5.76
C SER A 136 12.51 7.97 -6.72
N ILE A 137 12.65 9.28 -6.58
CA ILE A 137 13.44 10.16 -7.46
C ILE A 137 14.80 10.39 -6.80
N LYS A 138 15.88 10.12 -7.53
CA LYS A 138 17.26 10.22 -7.01
C LYS A 138 17.61 11.66 -6.62
N GLY A 139 18.33 11.82 -5.50
CA GLY A 139 18.73 13.12 -4.96
C GLY A 139 17.69 13.83 -4.08
N TYR A 140 16.56 13.19 -3.77
CA TYR A 140 15.56 13.67 -2.81
C TYR A 140 15.38 12.66 -1.68
N THR A 141 15.26 13.11 -0.43
CA THR A 141 14.96 12.21 0.69
C THR A 141 13.53 11.66 0.60
N LEU A 142 13.33 10.46 1.16
CA LEU A 142 12.08 9.70 1.11
C LEU A 142 11.02 10.27 2.09
N PRO A 143 9.73 9.92 1.96
CA PRO A 143 8.64 10.52 2.75
C PRO A 143 8.80 10.54 4.28
N PRO A 144 9.46 9.56 4.97
CA PRO A 144 9.73 9.63 6.40
C PRO A 144 10.50 10.90 6.81
N HIS A 145 11.49 11.27 5.99
CA HIS A 145 12.46 12.33 6.28
C HIS A 145 12.16 13.65 5.56
N CYS A 146 11.64 13.58 4.33
CA CYS A 146 11.56 14.74 3.43
C CYS A 146 11.03 16.04 4.05
N SER A 147 11.74 17.12 3.75
CA SER A 147 11.31 18.49 4.08
C SER A 147 10.12 18.90 3.21
N ARG A 148 9.40 19.95 3.63
CA ARG A 148 8.37 20.59 2.78
C ARG A 148 8.96 21.07 1.44
N GLY A 149 10.21 21.52 1.43
CA GLY A 149 10.90 21.98 0.22
C GLY A 149 11.11 20.87 -0.79
N GLU A 150 11.72 19.75 -0.38
CA GLU A 150 11.93 18.58 -1.23
C GLU A 150 10.61 17.99 -1.71
N ARG A 151 9.62 17.85 -0.83
CA ARG A 151 8.30 17.30 -1.20
C ARG A 151 7.61 18.13 -2.29
N ARG A 152 7.69 19.46 -2.21
CA ARG A 152 7.20 20.40 -3.24
C ARG A 152 8.02 20.33 -4.54
N ALA A 153 9.33 20.11 -4.45
CA ALA A 153 10.17 19.89 -5.63
C ALA A 153 9.80 18.57 -6.36
N VAL A 154 9.61 17.48 -5.61
CA VAL A 154 9.10 16.20 -6.10
C VAL A 154 7.71 16.38 -6.74
N GLU A 155 6.78 17.09 -6.08
CA GLU A 155 5.46 17.40 -6.65
C GLU A 155 5.61 18.14 -7.99
N LYS A 156 6.37 19.23 -8.04
CA LYS A 156 6.58 20.04 -9.24
C LYS A 156 7.12 19.20 -10.41
N LEU A 157 8.19 18.44 -10.19
CA LEU A 157 8.80 17.57 -11.22
C LEU A 157 7.82 16.50 -11.71
N SER A 158 7.03 15.95 -10.81
CA SER A 158 6.01 14.93 -11.12
C SER A 158 4.88 15.52 -11.96
N ILE A 159 4.39 16.72 -11.63
CA ILE A 159 3.36 17.42 -12.42
C ILE A 159 3.88 17.71 -13.84
N GLU A 160 5.11 18.23 -13.96
CA GLU A 160 5.73 18.54 -15.25
C GLU A 160 5.86 17.27 -16.13
N ALA A 161 6.37 16.18 -15.55
CA ALA A 161 6.51 14.91 -16.25
C ALA A 161 5.15 14.32 -16.67
N LEU A 162 4.20 14.25 -15.74
CA LEU A 162 2.90 13.61 -15.97
C LEU A 162 1.99 14.41 -16.92
N ASN A 163 2.06 15.74 -16.91
CA ASN A 163 1.32 16.58 -17.86
C ASN A 163 1.92 16.56 -19.28
N SER A 164 3.16 16.10 -19.45
CA SER A 164 3.77 15.90 -20.78
C SER A 164 3.35 14.59 -21.46
N LEU A 165 2.63 13.72 -20.76
CA LEU A 165 2.12 12.46 -21.32
C LEU A 165 1.01 12.69 -22.34
N THR A 166 1.03 11.91 -23.42
CA THR A 166 0.14 12.03 -24.58
C THR A 166 -0.48 10.69 -24.98
N GLY A 167 -1.44 10.71 -25.91
CA GLY A 167 -2.15 9.51 -26.37
C GLY A 167 -3.02 8.91 -25.26
N GLU A 168 -2.98 7.57 -25.09
CA GLU A 168 -3.71 6.87 -24.03
C GLU A 168 -3.32 7.30 -22.59
N PHE A 169 -2.18 7.99 -22.46
CA PHE A 169 -1.65 8.51 -21.19
C PHE A 169 -1.89 10.00 -20.99
N LYS A 170 -2.64 10.70 -21.86
CA LYS A 170 -3.02 12.08 -21.59
C LYS A 170 -3.92 12.15 -20.35
N GLY A 171 -3.68 13.12 -19.45
CA GLY A 171 -4.39 13.22 -18.17
C GLY A 171 -4.24 14.57 -17.47
N LYS A 172 -4.76 14.65 -16.24
CA LYS A 172 -4.77 15.85 -15.39
C LYS A 172 -4.27 15.54 -13.97
N TYR A 173 -3.56 16.49 -13.36
CA TYR A 173 -3.21 16.49 -11.94
C TYR A 173 -4.26 17.20 -11.07
N TYR A 174 -4.51 16.64 -9.89
CA TYR A 174 -5.45 17.10 -8.87
C TYR A 174 -4.72 17.19 -7.51
N PRO A 175 -4.28 18.40 -7.10
CA PRO A 175 -3.65 18.60 -5.79
C PRO A 175 -4.68 18.41 -4.67
N LEU A 176 -4.35 17.64 -3.62
CA LEU A 176 -5.27 17.39 -2.50
C LEU A 176 -5.65 18.69 -1.76
N LYS A 177 -4.74 19.67 -1.70
CA LYS A 177 -4.94 20.96 -1.02
C LYS A 177 -6.01 21.86 -1.64
N SER A 178 -6.38 21.61 -2.89
CA SER A 178 -7.27 22.46 -3.70
C SER A 178 -8.29 21.64 -4.48
N MET A 179 -8.55 20.42 -4.02
CA MET A 179 -9.55 19.53 -4.57
C MET A 179 -10.93 20.00 -4.12
N THR A 180 -11.87 20.15 -5.06
CA THR A 180 -13.26 20.47 -4.71
C THR A 180 -13.95 19.24 -4.10
N GLU A 181 -15.00 19.44 -3.29
CA GLU A 181 -15.78 18.32 -2.72
C GLU A 181 -16.34 17.40 -3.83
N GLN A 182 -16.71 17.97 -4.99
CA GLN A 182 -17.17 17.22 -6.15
C GLN A 182 -16.05 16.37 -6.79
N GLU A 183 -14.85 16.93 -6.98
CA GLU A 183 -13.69 16.16 -7.46
C GLU A 183 -13.28 15.09 -6.45
N GLN A 184 -13.34 15.38 -5.15
CA GLN A 184 -13.05 14.44 -4.08
C GLN A 184 -14.03 13.26 -4.09
N GLN A 185 -15.34 13.53 -4.12
CA GLN A 185 -16.36 12.48 -4.19
C GLN A 185 -16.22 11.64 -5.47
N GLN A 186 -15.99 12.29 -6.62
CA GLN A 186 -15.76 11.58 -7.88
C GLN A 186 -14.56 10.62 -7.79
N LEU A 187 -13.45 11.05 -7.16
CA LEU A 187 -12.27 10.20 -6.96
C LEU A 187 -12.47 9.10 -5.90
N ILE A 188 -13.39 9.28 -4.94
CA ILE A 188 -13.83 8.20 -4.02
C ILE A 188 -14.64 7.15 -4.79
N ASP A 189 -15.60 7.59 -5.59
CA ASP A 189 -16.49 6.74 -6.39
C ASP A 189 -15.74 5.95 -7.47
N ASP A 190 -14.70 6.54 -8.06
CA ASP A 190 -13.78 5.86 -8.98
C ASP A 190 -12.77 4.92 -8.26
N HIS A 191 -12.70 4.98 -6.92
CA HIS A 191 -11.71 4.29 -6.08
C HIS A 191 -10.25 4.72 -6.33
N PHE A 192 -10.07 6.00 -6.66
CA PHE A 192 -8.78 6.62 -7.01
C PHE A 192 -8.17 7.46 -5.90
N LEU A 193 -9.01 8.01 -5.00
CA LEU A 193 -8.55 8.81 -3.88
C LEU A 193 -7.67 7.99 -2.92
N PHE A 194 -6.63 8.63 -2.37
CA PHE A 194 -5.94 8.15 -1.19
C PHE A 194 -6.14 9.17 -0.06
N ASP A 195 -6.63 8.69 1.07
CA ASP A 195 -6.88 9.51 2.25
C ASP A 195 -5.60 9.81 3.04
N LYS A 196 -5.73 10.71 4.02
CA LYS A 196 -4.68 10.96 5.02
C LYS A 196 -4.27 9.62 5.67
N PRO A 197 -2.96 9.29 5.74
CA PRO A 197 -2.51 8.07 6.37
C PRO A 197 -3.03 7.91 7.80
N VAL A 198 -3.92 6.94 8.01
CA VAL A 198 -4.40 6.49 9.33
C VAL A 198 -3.66 5.24 9.83
N SER A 199 -2.80 4.64 8.99
CA SER A 199 -2.00 3.48 9.38
C SER A 199 -0.96 3.91 10.43
N PRO A 200 -0.89 3.25 11.60
CA PRO A 200 0.06 3.62 12.64
C PRO A 200 1.52 3.40 12.20
N LEU A 201 1.76 2.52 11.21
CA LEU A 201 3.07 2.34 10.57
C LEU A 201 3.53 3.59 9.77
N LEU A 202 2.59 4.26 9.08
CA LEU A 202 2.87 5.48 8.30
C LEU A 202 2.92 6.75 9.18
N LEU A 203 2.21 6.71 10.31
CA LEU A 203 2.23 7.78 11.31
C LEU A 203 3.53 7.76 12.12
N ALA A 204 3.93 6.60 12.65
CA ALA A 204 5.13 6.43 13.47
C ALA A 204 6.44 6.68 12.68
N SER A 205 6.46 6.39 11.37
CA SER A 205 7.55 6.76 10.46
C SER A 205 7.55 8.23 10.04
N GLY A 206 6.61 9.06 10.52
CA GLY A 206 6.57 10.49 10.22
C GLY A 206 6.17 10.86 8.78
N MET A 207 5.63 9.93 8.00
CA MET A 207 5.31 10.15 6.58
C MET A 207 4.08 11.05 6.37
N ALA A 208 3.19 11.12 7.36
CA ALA A 208 1.99 11.97 7.35
C ALA A 208 2.24 13.47 7.66
N ARG A 209 3.50 13.89 7.83
CA ARG A 209 3.86 15.30 8.13
C ARG A 209 3.35 16.27 7.07
N ASP A 210 2.96 17.46 7.54
CA ASP A 210 2.50 18.59 6.73
C ASP A 210 1.28 18.29 5.82
N TRP A 211 0.52 17.22 6.04
CA TRP A 211 -0.62 16.87 5.19
C TRP A 211 -1.66 18.01 5.11
N PRO A 212 -2.20 18.37 3.91
CA PRO A 212 -2.02 17.73 2.59
C PRO A 212 -0.93 18.39 1.70
N ASP A 213 0.02 19.14 2.26
CA ASP A 213 1.03 19.90 1.49
C ASP A 213 1.81 18.99 0.52
N ALA A 214 1.83 19.40 -0.75
CA ALA A 214 2.49 18.74 -1.86
C ALA A 214 2.05 17.28 -2.14
N ARG A 215 0.80 16.92 -1.84
CA ARG A 215 0.18 15.64 -2.21
C ARG A 215 -0.91 15.85 -3.26
N GLY A 216 -1.07 14.86 -4.14
CA GLY A 216 -2.12 14.88 -5.16
C GLY A 216 -2.13 13.63 -6.03
N ILE A 217 -3.11 13.58 -6.91
CA ILE A 217 -3.40 12.46 -7.80
C ILE A 217 -3.33 12.94 -9.22
N TRP A 218 -2.63 12.20 -10.07
CA TRP A 218 -2.77 12.30 -11.51
C TRP A 218 -3.54 11.08 -12.03
N HIS A 219 -4.40 11.27 -13.03
CA HIS A 219 -4.93 10.15 -13.82
C HIS A 219 -5.12 10.54 -15.29
N ASN A 220 -5.09 9.55 -16.16
CA ASN A 220 -5.43 9.72 -17.57
C ASN A 220 -6.93 9.99 -17.77
N ASP A 221 -7.28 10.58 -18.92
CA ASP A 221 -8.67 10.95 -19.28
C ASP A 221 -9.59 9.70 -19.24
N ASN A 222 -9.05 8.53 -19.61
CA ASN A 222 -9.76 7.25 -19.64
C ASN A 222 -9.92 6.55 -18.28
N LYS A 223 -9.40 7.11 -17.18
CA LYS A 223 -9.51 6.53 -15.82
C LYS A 223 -8.93 5.09 -15.71
N THR A 224 -7.85 4.80 -16.44
CA THR A 224 -7.20 3.46 -16.52
C THR A 224 -5.72 3.45 -16.17
N PHE A 225 -5.10 4.61 -16.01
CA PHE A 225 -3.70 4.77 -15.59
C PHE A 225 -3.59 5.99 -14.65
N LEU A 226 -2.99 5.80 -13.48
CA LEU A 226 -3.00 6.75 -12.36
C LEU A 226 -1.64 6.82 -11.67
N VAL A 227 -1.33 7.97 -11.09
CA VAL A 227 -0.13 8.17 -10.27
C VAL A 227 -0.49 8.97 -9.02
N TRP A 228 -0.28 8.38 -7.84
CA TRP A 228 -0.32 9.12 -6.58
C TRP A 228 1.05 9.74 -6.31
N VAL A 229 1.08 10.97 -5.82
CA VAL A 229 2.31 11.75 -5.56
C VAL A 229 2.43 12.04 -4.06
N ASN A 230 3.60 11.72 -3.49
CA ASN A 230 4.02 11.99 -2.10
C ASN A 230 3.16 11.34 -0.98
N GLU A 231 2.71 10.10 -1.19
CA GLU A 231 2.04 9.27 -0.17
C GLU A 231 3.05 8.38 0.58
N GLU A 232 3.14 7.08 0.28
CA GLU A 232 4.11 6.16 0.90
C GLU A 232 5.50 6.24 0.22
N ASP A 233 5.53 6.64 -1.05
CA ASP A 233 6.71 6.85 -1.87
C ASP A 233 6.51 8.13 -2.71
N HIS A 234 7.53 8.61 -3.44
CA HIS A 234 7.40 9.84 -4.25
C HIS A 234 6.32 9.68 -5.32
N LEU A 235 6.33 8.56 -6.03
CA LEU A 235 5.32 8.17 -7.02
C LEU A 235 4.78 6.78 -6.71
N ARG A 236 3.47 6.59 -6.81
CA ARG A 236 2.83 5.26 -6.86
C ARG A 236 2.04 5.13 -8.15
N VAL A 237 2.64 4.47 -9.15
CA VAL A 237 2.11 4.29 -10.51
C VAL A 237 1.20 3.07 -10.55
N ILE A 238 0.00 3.23 -11.12
CA ILE A 238 -1.09 2.26 -11.12
C ILE A 238 -1.68 2.16 -12.54
N SER A 239 -1.86 0.95 -13.05
CA SER A 239 -2.73 0.63 -14.18
C SER A 239 -3.88 -0.24 -13.68
N MET A 240 -5.10 0.03 -14.10
CA MET A 240 -6.27 -0.80 -13.76
C MET A 240 -7.40 -0.70 -14.77
N GLN A 241 -8.29 -1.70 -14.77
CA GLN A 241 -9.57 -1.69 -15.48
C GLN A 241 -10.55 -2.72 -14.87
N LYS A 242 -11.84 -2.64 -15.24
CA LYS A 242 -12.83 -3.67 -14.93
C LYS A 242 -12.57 -4.94 -15.77
N GLY A 243 -12.99 -6.10 -15.25
CA GLY A 243 -12.81 -7.40 -15.89
C GLY A 243 -11.39 -7.98 -15.77
N GLY A 244 -11.18 -9.08 -16.48
CA GLY A 244 -10.03 -9.98 -16.29
C GLY A 244 -8.85 -9.84 -17.25
N ASN A 245 -8.84 -8.86 -18.16
CA ASN A 245 -7.71 -8.66 -19.09
C ASN A 245 -6.51 -8.00 -18.38
N MET A 246 -5.81 -8.79 -17.57
CA MET A 246 -4.57 -8.44 -16.90
C MET A 246 -3.44 -8.12 -17.89
N LYS A 247 -3.45 -8.74 -19.07
CA LYS A 247 -2.42 -8.53 -20.10
C LYS A 247 -2.43 -7.09 -20.63
N GLU A 248 -3.60 -6.54 -20.90
CA GLU A 248 -3.77 -5.13 -21.31
C GLU A 248 -3.45 -4.17 -20.15
N VAL A 249 -3.85 -4.49 -18.91
CA VAL A 249 -3.44 -3.72 -17.72
C VAL A 249 -1.92 -3.67 -17.61
N PHE A 250 -1.23 -4.78 -17.82
CA PHE A 250 0.22 -4.89 -17.73
C PHE A 250 0.95 -4.20 -18.90
N ARG A 251 0.42 -4.29 -20.14
CA ARG A 251 0.92 -3.53 -21.30
C ARG A 251 0.93 -2.04 -20.99
N ARG A 252 -0.24 -1.48 -20.65
CA ARG A 252 -0.40 -0.06 -20.32
C ARG A 252 0.46 0.36 -19.13
N PHE A 253 0.60 -0.50 -18.12
CA PHE A 253 1.50 -0.28 -16.98
C PHE A 253 2.96 -0.12 -17.42
N CYS A 254 3.50 -1.07 -18.20
CA CYS A 254 4.90 -1.02 -18.64
C CYS A 254 5.18 0.17 -19.55
N VAL A 255 4.35 0.40 -20.58
CA VAL A 255 4.53 1.51 -21.53
C VAL A 255 4.42 2.86 -20.83
N GLY A 256 3.44 3.04 -19.94
CA GLY A 256 3.27 4.28 -19.17
C GLY A 256 4.44 4.53 -18.21
N LEU A 257 4.92 3.49 -17.53
CA LEU A 257 6.05 3.59 -16.61
C LEU A 257 7.38 3.90 -17.33
N GLN A 258 7.61 3.28 -18.50
CA GLN A 258 8.77 3.58 -19.35
C GLN A 258 8.76 5.02 -19.85
N LYS A 259 7.59 5.53 -20.30
CA LYS A 259 7.43 6.95 -20.69
C LYS A 259 7.76 7.90 -19.53
N ILE A 260 7.21 7.65 -18.35
CA ILE A 260 7.51 8.45 -17.15
C ILE A 260 9.02 8.41 -16.86
N GLU A 261 9.64 7.23 -16.87
CA GLU A 261 11.07 7.08 -16.59
C GLU A 261 11.97 7.80 -17.61
N GLU A 262 11.61 7.76 -18.90
CA GLU A 262 12.30 8.51 -19.97
C GLU A 262 12.27 10.02 -19.71
N ILE A 263 11.09 10.57 -19.36
CA ILE A 263 10.92 11.99 -19.06
C ILE A 263 11.74 12.40 -17.84
N PHE A 264 11.68 11.63 -16.75
CA PHE A 264 12.45 11.88 -15.53
C PHE A 264 13.97 11.81 -15.78
N LYS A 265 14.45 10.82 -16.56
CA LYS A 265 15.86 10.74 -16.98
C LYS A 265 16.28 11.94 -17.82
N LYS A 266 15.47 12.34 -18.81
CA LYS A 266 15.72 13.51 -19.67
C LYS A 266 15.77 14.82 -18.89
N ALA A 267 15.00 14.94 -17.82
CA ALA A 267 15.03 16.06 -16.88
C ALA A 267 16.21 16.03 -15.89
N GLY A 268 17.11 15.04 -15.95
CA GLY A 268 18.23 14.91 -15.02
C GLY A 268 17.86 14.33 -13.64
N HIS A 269 16.65 13.80 -13.50
CA HIS A 269 16.09 13.29 -12.24
C HIS A 269 15.73 11.79 -12.34
N PRO A 270 16.70 10.89 -12.56
CA PRO A 270 16.44 9.45 -12.69
C PRO A 270 15.83 8.87 -11.40
N PHE A 271 15.21 7.70 -11.50
CA PHE A 271 14.75 6.98 -10.32
C PHE A 271 15.92 6.38 -9.52
N MET A 272 15.73 6.26 -8.19
CA MET A 272 16.65 5.53 -7.33
C MET A 272 16.64 4.05 -7.70
N TRP A 273 17.79 3.52 -8.12
CA TRP A 273 17.94 2.14 -8.56
C TRP A 273 19.39 1.68 -8.40
N ASN A 274 19.59 0.42 -8.00
CA ASN A 274 20.89 -0.25 -8.07
C ASN A 274 20.73 -1.74 -8.41
N GLU A 275 21.84 -2.38 -8.81
CA GLU A 275 21.83 -3.77 -9.31
C GLU A 275 21.42 -4.80 -8.24
N HIS A 276 21.64 -4.52 -6.95
CA HIS A 276 21.29 -5.43 -5.86
C HIS A 276 19.81 -5.29 -5.45
N LEU A 277 19.36 -4.07 -5.16
CA LEU A 277 18.03 -3.80 -4.61
C LEU A 277 16.96 -3.53 -5.68
N GLY A 278 17.33 -3.39 -6.95
CA GLY A 278 16.43 -2.88 -7.98
C GLY A 278 16.01 -1.44 -7.67
N TYR A 279 14.72 -1.14 -7.83
CA TYR A 279 14.17 0.18 -7.47
C TYR A 279 14.09 0.34 -5.95
N VAL A 280 14.65 1.44 -5.45
CA VAL A 280 14.66 1.78 -4.03
C VAL A 280 13.35 2.48 -3.66
N LEU A 281 12.72 2.02 -2.59
CA LEU A 281 11.47 2.54 -2.03
C LEU A 281 11.55 2.57 -0.50
N THR A 282 10.62 3.30 0.13
CA THR A 282 10.67 3.62 1.57
C THR A 282 10.62 2.38 2.46
N CYS A 283 9.71 1.46 2.15
CA CYS A 283 9.55 0.22 2.91
C CYS A 283 10.40 -0.89 2.27
N PRO A 284 11.29 -1.59 3.01
CA PRO A 284 12.10 -2.69 2.48
C PRO A 284 11.27 -3.79 1.81
N SER A 285 10.00 -3.96 2.21
CA SER A 285 9.12 -4.92 1.55
C SER A 285 8.73 -4.56 0.12
N ASN A 286 8.92 -3.32 -0.32
CA ASN A 286 8.61 -2.85 -1.68
C ASN A 286 9.84 -2.84 -2.61
N LEU A 287 11.04 -3.19 -2.15
CA LEU A 287 12.25 -3.22 -3.01
C LEU A 287 12.15 -4.17 -4.21
N GLY A 288 13.06 -4.03 -5.16
CA GLY A 288 13.13 -4.80 -6.40
C GLY A 288 12.27 -4.17 -7.48
N THR A 289 11.18 -4.83 -7.84
CA THR A 289 10.22 -4.29 -8.84
C THR A 289 9.28 -3.22 -8.28
N GLY A 290 9.06 -3.19 -6.95
CA GLY A 290 7.93 -2.50 -6.31
C GLY A 290 6.54 -3.06 -6.68
N LEU A 291 6.49 -4.08 -7.53
CA LEU A 291 5.28 -4.44 -8.24
C LEU A 291 4.31 -5.22 -7.34
N ARG A 292 3.02 -4.91 -7.48
CA ARG A 292 1.90 -5.71 -7.01
C ARG A 292 0.85 -5.77 -8.12
N GLY A 293 0.81 -6.88 -8.83
CA GLY A 293 -0.30 -7.25 -9.71
C GLY A 293 -1.39 -7.95 -8.91
N GLY A 294 -2.66 -7.79 -9.30
CA GLY A 294 -3.74 -8.49 -8.64
C GLY A 294 -5.13 -8.20 -9.18
N VAL A 295 -6.08 -9.02 -8.72
CA VAL A 295 -7.47 -9.00 -9.16
C VAL A 295 -8.43 -8.85 -7.97
N HIS A 296 -9.58 -8.20 -8.20
CA HIS A 296 -10.76 -8.39 -7.35
C HIS A 296 -11.55 -9.56 -7.92
N VAL A 297 -11.74 -10.62 -7.14
CA VAL A 297 -12.33 -11.88 -7.61
C VAL A 297 -13.34 -12.46 -6.61
N LYS A 298 -14.47 -12.94 -7.13
CA LYS A 298 -15.49 -13.66 -6.36
C LYS A 298 -15.04 -15.12 -6.16
N LEU A 299 -14.89 -15.56 -4.92
CA LEU A 299 -14.46 -16.93 -4.57
C LEU A 299 -15.34 -17.56 -3.49
N ALA A 300 -16.67 -17.42 -3.60
CA ALA A 300 -17.65 -17.74 -2.55
C ALA A 300 -17.53 -19.14 -1.92
N HIS A 301 -17.11 -20.14 -2.70
CA HIS A 301 -16.87 -21.51 -2.22
C HIS A 301 -15.41 -21.73 -1.78
N LEU A 302 -14.44 -21.35 -2.63
CA LEU A 302 -13.03 -21.59 -2.36
C LEU A 302 -12.54 -20.85 -1.11
N SER A 303 -13.08 -19.67 -0.80
CA SER A 303 -12.70 -18.90 0.39
C SER A 303 -13.08 -19.58 1.72
N LYS A 304 -14.06 -20.49 1.69
CA LYS A 304 -14.53 -21.27 2.85
C LYS A 304 -13.88 -22.66 2.92
N HIS A 305 -13.11 -23.05 1.90
CA HIS A 305 -12.51 -24.37 1.85
C HIS A 305 -11.31 -24.47 2.81
N PRO A 306 -11.16 -25.54 3.62
CA PRO A 306 -10.10 -25.62 4.65
C PRO A 306 -8.67 -25.45 4.11
N LYS A 307 -8.42 -25.79 2.84
CA LYS A 307 -7.10 -25.65 2.19
C LYS A 307 -6.87 -24.30 1.51
N PHE A 308 -7.76 -23.32 1.63
CA PHE A 308 -7.65 -22.05 0.88
C PHE A 308 -6.32 -21.33 1.10
N GLU A 309 -5.91 -21.20 2.37
CA GLU A 309 -4.68 -20.51 2.75
C GLU A 309 -3.44 -21.31 2.32
N GLU A 310 -3.52 -22.65 2.30
CA GLU A 310 -2.47 -23.52 1.75
C GLU A 310 -2.32 -23.35 0.23
N ILE A 311 -3.43 -23.25 -0.50
CA ILE A 311 -3.45 -23.00 -1.95
C ILE A 311 -2.79 -21.65 -2.26
N LEU A 312 -3.16 -20.59 -1.53
CA LEU A 312 -2.53 -19.27 -1.65
C LEU A 312 -1.03 -19.32 -1.36
N THR A 313 -0.61 -20.06 -0.32
CA THR A 313 0.80 -20.30 0.00
C THR A 313 1.56 -20.91 -1.17
N ARG A 314 1.05 -22.02 -1.72
CA ARG A 314 1.70 -22.78 -2.81
C ARG A 314 1.77 -21.95 -4.09
N LEU A 315 0.73 -21.19 -4.40
CA LEU A 315 0.69 -20.25 -5.54
C LEU A 315 1.49 -18.96 -5.28
N ARG A 316 2.00 -18.75 -4.07
CA ARG A 316 2.71 -17.53 -3.63
C ARG A 316 1.87 -16.26 -3.79
N LEU A 317 0.58 -16.36 -3.50
CA LEU A 317 -0.40 -15.28 -3.56
C LEU A 317 -0.79 -14.82 -2.15
N GLN A 318 -1.10 -13.53 -2.00
CA GLN A 318 -1.66 -12.98 -0.75
C GLN A 318 -3.12 -12.57 -0.97
N LYS A 319 -4.02 -12.97 -0.05
CA LYS A 319 -5.39 -12.42 0.00
C LYS A 319 -5.49 -11.14 0.82
N ARG A 320 -6.41 -10.24 0.44
CA ARG A 320 -6.86 -9.10 1.26
C ARG A 320 -8.38 -8.91 1.15
N GLY A 321 -8.97 -8.23 2.13
CA GLY A 321 -10.34 -7.75 2.04
C GLY A 321 -10.47 -6.57 1.07
N THR A 322 -11.70 -6.22 0.72
CA THR A 322 -12.03 -5.05 -0.09
C THR A 322 -11.82 -3.75 0.69
N GLY A 323 -11.56 -2.65 -0.03
CA GLY A 323 -11.19 -1.37 0.59
C GLY A 323 -12.40 -0.62 1.17
N PRO A 324 -12.18 0.35 2.07
CA PRO A 324 -13.24 1.30 2.43
C PRO A 324 -13.63 2.09 1.18
N GLY A 325 -14.89 1.98 0.76
CA GLY A 325 -15.42 2.60 -0.46
C GLY A 325 -16.37 1.72 -1.27
N GLU A 326 -16.37 0.39 -1.06
CA GLU A 326 -17.35 -0.51 -1.68
C GLU A 326 -18.69 -0.53 -0.90
N PRO A 327 -19.84 -0.70 -1.59
CA PRO A 327 -21.14 -0.79 -0.92
C PRO A 327 -21.20 -2.01 0.01
N LYS A 328 -21.38 -1.74 1.31
CA LYS A 328 -21.52 -2.76 2.35
C LYS A 328 -22.86 -3.50 2.23
N MET A 329 -22.96 -4.46 1.31
CA MET A 329 -24.02 -5.46 1.32
C MET A 329 -23.83 -6.43 2.50
N GLY A 330 -24.30 -6.00 3.68
CA GLY A 330 -24.56 -6.85 4.85
C GLY A 330 -23.42 -7.76 5.31
N MET A 331 -22.44 -7.20 6.01
CA MET A 331 -21.52 -8.00 6.84
C MET A 331 -21.67 -7.63 8.32
N SER A 332 -22.29 -8.52 9.09
CA SER A 332 -22.01 -8.65 10.52
C SER A 332 -20.63 -9.31 10.72
N ALA A 333 -20.03 -9.13 11.90
CA ALA A 333 -18.72 -9.70 12.19
C ALA A 333 -18.76 -11.24 12.18
N GLY A 334 -17.82 -11.86 11.44
CA GLY A 334 -17.68 -13.31 11.32
C GLY A 334 -16.32 -13.68 10.71
N GLU A 335 -15.59 -14.52 11.43
CA GLU A 335 -14.18 -14.90 11.27
C GLU A 335 -13.74 -15.36 9.87
N GLY A 336 -12.49 -15.08 9.47
CA GLY A 336 -11.94 -15.60 8.20
C GLY A 336 -10.57 -15.11 7.70
N THR A 337 -9.53 -15.00 8.53
CA THR A 337 -8.20 -14.50 8.09
C THR A 337 -6.99 -15.21 8.71
N THR A 338 -6.28 -16.07 7.97
CA THR A 338 -4.95 -16.59 8.37
C THR A 338 -4.04 -17.06 7.22
N ARG A 339 -2.91 -16.35 6.97
CA ARG A 339 -1.64 -16.80 6.30
C ARG A 339 -1.48 -16.55 4.77
N PRO A 340 -0.24 -16.61 4.22
CA PRO A 340 1.08 -16.38 4.84
C PRO A 340 1.93 -15.29 4.11
N ILE A 341 3.20 -15.23 4.54
CA ILE A 341 4.36 -14.47 4.00
C ILE A 341 4.16 -13.96 2.56
N PRO A 342 4.18 -12.64 2.31
CA PRO A 342 3.94 -12.11 0.98
C PRO A 342 5.09 -12.46 0.02
N PRO A 343 4.82 -12.80 -1.26
CA PRO A 343 5.82 -13.21 -2.24
C PRO A 343 7.01 -12.22 -2.35
N PRO A 344 8.20 -12.65 -2.78
CA PRO A 344 9.33 -11.75 -3.04
C PRO A 344 9.02 -10.77 -4.18
N SER A 345 9.37 -9.49 -4.02
CA SER A 345 9.48 -8.52 -5.15
C SER A 345 10.92 -8.34 -5.63
N MET A 346 11.87 -8.81 -4.81
CA MET A 346 13.29 -8.92 -5.06
C MET A 346 13.62 -10.25 -5.76
N GLY A 347 14.74 -10.29 -6.49
CA GLY A 347 15.20 -11.50 -7.19
C GLY A 347 14.28 -12.10 -8.26
N ARG A 348 13.27 -11.37 -8.74
CA ARG A 348 12.29 -11.88 -9.72
C ARG A 348 11.92 -10.85 -10.78
N THR A 349 11.79 -11.32 -12.01
CA THR A 349 11.24 -10.57 -13.14
C THR A 349 9.75 -10.89 -13.35
N PRO A 350 9.02 -10.02 -14.07
CA PRO A 350 7.99 -10.44 -15.01
C PRO A 350 8.51 -11.55 -15.97
N PRO A 351 7.63 -12.33 -16.63
CA PRO A 351 8.06 -13.53 -17.33
C PRO A 351 9.07 -13.24 -18.46
N THR A 352 9.95 -14.20 -18.76
CA THR A 352 10.77 -14.28 -19.98
C THR A 352 10.81 -15.74 -20.46
N PRO A 353 10.71 -16.03 -21.76
CA PRO A 353 11.00 -17.37 -22.28
C PRO A 353 12.51 -17.55 -22.51
N ASN A 354 13.13 -18.58 -21.93
CA ASN A 354 14.41 -19.09 -22.41
C ASN A 354 14.15 -20.09 -23.54
N HIS A 355 14.73 -19.84 -24.71
CA HIS A 355 14.85 -20.81 -25.79
C HIS A 355 16.34 -21.13 -25.99
N GLN A 356 16.83 -22.20 -25.36
CA GLN A 356 17.87 -23.02 -25.97
C GLN A 356 17.84 -24.42 -25.35
N ALA A 357 17.66 -25.43 -26.20
CA ALA A 357 17.75 -26.82 -25.81
C ALA A 357 19.19 -27.29 -26.04
N CYS A 358 19.89 -27.60 -24.96
CA CYS A 358 20.99 -28.55 -24.92
C CYS A 358 20.82 -29.36 -23.63
N GLU A 359 20.99 -30.67 -23.74
CA GLU A 359 20.88 -31.60 -22.61
C GLU A 359 22.11 -31.45 -21.72
N ASP A 360 21.94 -31.27 -20.41
CA ASP A 360 22.80 -31.89 -19.39
C ASP A 360 22.26 -31.73 -17.95
N ASN A 361 22.57 -32.70 -17.09
CA ASN A 361 22.03 -32.82 -15.73
C ASN A 361 22.50 -31.72 -14.76
N THR A 362 21.61 -30.82 -14.33
CA THR A 362 21.76 -30.01 -13.09
C THR A 362 20.39 -29.64 -12.46
N PRO A 363 20.30 -29.33 -11.15
CA PRO A 363 19.04 -29.39 -10.42
C PRO A 363 18.12 -28.15 -10.55
N ASP A 364 16.92 -28.40 -11.11
CA ASP A 364 15.62 -27.73 -10.87
C ASP A 364 15.60 -26.20 -10.59
N LEU A 365 16.13 -25.41 -11.52
CA LEU A 365 15.93 -23.94 -11.56
C LEU A 365 14.61 -23.56 -12.24
N ARG A 366 13.49 -23.69 -11.53
CA ARG A 366 12.17 -23.24 -12.03
C ARG A 366 12.02 -21.70 -12.04
N PRO A 367 11.57 -21.08 -13.16
CA PRO A 367 11.47 -19.62 -13.28
C PRO A 367 10.42 -19.03 -12.33
N ALA A 368 10.82 -18.03 -11.55
CA ALA A 368 10.02 -17.52 -10.43
C ALA A 368 9.21 -16.27 -10.79
N GLN A 369 7.88 -16.41 -10.83
CA GLN A 369 6.92 -15.35 -11.14
C GLN A 369 6.92 -14.20 -10.12
N GLY A 370 6.69 -12.98 -10.58
CA GLY A 370 6.52 -11.77 -9.75
C GLY A 370 5.27 -11.78 -8.85
N ARG A 371 5.08 -10.72 -8.06
CA ARG A 371 4.02 -10.65 -7.03
C ARG A 371 2.61 -10.58 -7.61
N GLY A 372 1.88 -11.69 -7.51
CA GLY A 372 0.42 -11.72 -7.61
C GLY A 372 -0.26 -11.54 -6.25
N GLY A 373 -1.44 -10.91 -6.25
CA GLY A 373 -2.31 -10.77 -5.08
C GLY A 373 -3.77 -10.89 -5.47
N ILE A 374 -4.59 -11.33 -4.52
CA ILE A 374 -6.03 -11.55 -4.73
C ILE A 374 -6.80 -10.70 -3.69
N SER A 375 -7.78 -9.92 -4.12
CA SER A 375 -8.82 -9.37 -3.24
C SER A 375 -10.06 -10.25 -3.37
N VAL A 376 -10.56 -10.81 -2.26
CA VAL A 376 -11.71 -11.72 -2.28
C VAL A 376 -12.98 -10.95 -1.94
N VAL A 377 -13.97 -11.01 -2.82
CA VAL A 377 -15.32 -10.48 -2.56
C VAL A 377 -16.23 -11.62 -2.12
N GLY A 378 -16.92 -11.43 -0.99
CA GLY A 378 -17.90 -12.38 -0.47
C GLY A 378 -19.32 -11.87 -0.68
N GLU A 379 -20.23 -12.76 -1.09
CA GLU A 379 -21.68 -12.51 -1.11
C GLU A 379 -22.37 -13.56 -0.23
N HIS A 380 -23.32 -13.11 0.59
CA HIS A 380 -24.29 -13.99 1.25
C HIS A 380 -25.56 -14.04 0.40
N ALA A 381 -26.09 -15.25 0.18
CA ALA A 381 -27.44 -15.41 -0.32
C ALA A 381 -28.44 -15.01 0.79
N PRO A 382 -29.58 -14.37 0.45
CA PRO A 382 -30.65 -14.12 1.41
C PRO A 382 -31.20 -15.46 1.95
N PRO A 383 -31.59 -15.55 3.23
CA PRO A 383 -32.13 -16.78 3.79
C PRO A 383 -33.46 -17.13 3.10
N THR A 384 -33.53 -18.34 2.55
CA THR A 384 -34.80 -18.96 2.14
C THR A 384 -35.75 -19.04 3.34
N PRO A 385 -37.02 -18.63 3.24
CA PRO A 385 -37.98 -18.82 4.31
C PRO A 385 -38.19 -20.33 4.58
N PRO A 386 -38.40 -20.74 5.84
CA PRO A 386 -38.61 -22.15 6.19
C PRO A 386 -39.94 -22.67 5.59
N PRO A 387 -40.04 -23.96 5.28
CA PRO A 387 -41.26 -24.55 4.75
C PRO A 387 -42.38 -24.57 5.81
N LEU A 388 -43.61 -24.29 5.36
CA LEU A 388 -44.82 -24.42 6.17
C LEU A 388 -45.08 -25.89 6.51
N SER A 389 -44.75 -26.29 7.74
CA SER A 389 -45.17 -27.59 8.29
C SER A 389 -46.61 -27.50 8.79
N VAL A 390 -47.53 -28.11 8.05
CA VAL A 390 -48.91 -28.34 8.49
C VAL A 390 -48.91 -29.54 9.44
N HIS A 391 -49.39 -29.39 10.67
CA HIS A 391 -49.87 -30.52 11.47
C HIS A 391 -50.97 -30.09 12.44
N GLU A 392 -51.90 -31.01 12.66
CA GLU A 392 -53.22 -30.79 13.27
C GLU A 392 -53.23 -31.06 14.78
N GLY A 393 -54.18 -30.42 15.49
CA GLY A 393 -54.91 -31.00 16.62
C GLY A 393 -54.19 -31.19 17.98
N GLY A 394 -54.70 -30.56 19.05
CA GLY A 394 -54.20 -30.83 20.42
C GLY A 394 -54.71 -29.90 21.53
N THR A 395 -56.01 -29.93 21.79
CA THR A 395 -56.78 -29.24 22.87
C THR A 395 -56.11 -28.91 24.23
N ALA A 396 -56.54 -27.76 24.79
CA ALA A 396 -56.68 -27.41 26.24
C ALA A 396 -55.40 -27.10 27.06
N SER A 397 -55.35 -26.15 28.02
CA SER A 397 -56.33 -25.13 28.50
C SER A 397 -55.68 -24.08 29.45
N ARG A 398 -56.35 -22.92 29.67
CA ARG A 398 -56.09 -21.84 30.69
C ARG A 398 -54.76 -21.03 30.52
N GLY A 399 -54.71 -19.70 30.69
CA GLY A 399 -55.77 -18.69 30.86
C GLY A 399 -55.25 -17.26 31.17
N LEU A 400 -56.04 -16.24 30.77
CA LEU A 400 -56.11 -14.82 31.23
C LEU A 400 -55.01 -13.76 30.94
N VAL A 401 -55.46 -12.66 30.28
CA VAL A 401 -55.23 -11.21 30.55
C VAL A 401 -53.80 -10.64 30.27
N ALA A 402 -53.54 -9.82 29.22
CA ALA A 402 -54.00 -8.45 28.89
C ALA A 402 -53.38 -7.34 29.79
N THR A 403 -52.95 -6.14 29.35
CA THR A 403 -53.01 -5.38 28.07
C THR A 403 -51.57 -4.89 27.69
N GLY A 404 -51.25 -4.01 26.73
CA GLY A 404 -52.03 -3.11 25.86
C GLY A 404 -51.17 -2.30 24.85
N ALA A 405 -51.74 -1.24 24.28
CA ALA A 405 -51.15 -0.25 23.34
C ALA A 405 -51.94 1.10 23.50
N PRO A 406 -51.79 2.21 22.70
CA PRO A 406 -50.96 2.44 21.52
C PRO A 406 -50.26 3.85 21.47
N ALA A 407 -49.76 4.23 20.28
CA ALA A 407 -49.07 5.49 19.97
C ALA A 407 -49.96 6.58 19.36
N VAL A 408 -49.51 7.86 19.40
CA VAL A 408 -49.94 8.97 18.51
C VAL A 408 -48.74 9.90 18.22
N GLY A 409 -48.69 10.51 17.03
CA GLY A 409 -47.60 11.37 16.54
C GLY A 409 -47.81 12.90 16.65
N PRO A 410 -47.41 13.70 15.65
CA PRO A 410 -46.46 14.81 15.88
C PRO A 410 -47.06 16.23 15.86
N GLY A 411 -46.25 17.23 16.28
CA GLY A 411 -46.60 18.66 16.27
C GLY A 411 -45.54 19.56 15.62
N MET A 412 -45.99 20.61 14.91
CA MET A 412 -45.17 21.67 14.31
C MET A 412 -44.81 22.76 15.34
N GLY A 413 -43.77 23.56 15.05
CA GLY A 413 -43.50 24.82 15.75
C GLY A 413 -42.52 25.73 14.99
N THR A 414 -42.97 26.93 14.63
CA THR A 414 -42.19 27.99 13.96
C THR A 414 -42.06 29.23 14.85
N VAL A 415 -40.85 29.75 15.07
CA VAL A 415 -40.59 31.10 15.63
C VAL A 415 -39.35 31.72 14.96
N THR A 416 -39.26 33.05 14.97
CA THR A 416 -38.49 33.90 14.06
C THR A 416 -37.16 34.48 14.57
N SER A 417 -36.37 34.92 13.60
CA SER A 417 -35.18 35.80 13.61
C SER A 417 -34.90 36.74 14.80
N HIS A 418 -33.61 36.87 15.15
CA HIS A 418 -32.92 38.14 15.41
C HIS A 418 -31.50 38.09 14.81
N GLY A 419 -30.99 39.22 14.30
CA GLY A 419 -29.70 39.30 13.61
C GLY A 419 -28.68 40.18 14.33
N ALA A 420 -27.41 40.01 13.99
CA ALA A 420 -26.30 40.88 14.41
C ALA A 420 -25.34 41.10 13.22
N GLN A 421 -24.90 42.34 13.01
CA GLN A 421 -23.97 42.76 11.95
C GLN A 421 -22.59 43.16 12.50
N PRO A 422 -21.55 43.29 11.66
CA PRO A 422 -20.15 43.12 12.07
C PRO A 422 -19.43 44.40 12.56
N SER A 423 -18.27 44.20 13.19
CA SER A 423 -17.37 45.25 13.68
C SER A 423 -16.34 45.72 12.61
N PRO A 424 -15.88 46.99 12.64
CA PRO A 424 -15.07 47.59 11.58
C PRO A 424 -13.53 47.52 11.79
N CYS A 425 -12.78 47.73 10.70
CA CYS A 425 -11.32 47.90 10.70
C CYS A 425 -10.88 49.34 11.05
N PRO A 426 -9.66 49.55 11.59
CA PRO A 426 -9.06 50.88 11.75
C PRO A 426 -8.35 51.39 10.47
N PRO A 427 -8.20 52.72 10.29
CA PRO A 427 -7.58 53.35 9.11
C PRO A 427 -6.03 53.47 9.21
N PRO A 428 -5.34 53.83 8.10
CA PRO A 428 -3.88 53.89 8.04
C PRO A 428 -3.29 55.26 8.41
N SER A 429 -2.02 55.24 8.83
CA SER A 429 -1.09 56.39 8.92
C SER A 429 0.35 55.90 8.78
#